data_AF-A0A951XG02-F1
#
_entry.id   AF-A0A951XG02-F1
#
_cell.length_a   1.000
_cell.length_b   1.000
_cell.length_c   1.000
_cell.angle_alpha   90.00
_cell.angle_beta   90.00
_cell.angle_gamma   90.00
#
_symmetry.space_group_name_H-M   'P 1'
#
loop_
_entity.id
_entity.type
_entity.pdbx_description
1 polymer ?
#
loop_
_entity_poly.entity_id
_entity_poly.type
_entity_poly.pdbx_seq_one_letter_code
_entity_poly.pdbx_strand_id
1 'polypeptide(L)'
;MPNVPGLRSVYHKTGGLVYFGRMLDKIRLHAAGRLPADYVENLGIGFDGRCCAFLQVDYTALKTRTLAGGTDEELLAWCHEQGGARTAEECEIWNGFMMKRGWRDALRERLLARIQESGLGDKPIETMFDYIEFDEGRDPVASQAWLQ
;
A
#
# COMPACT_ATOMS: atom_id res chain seq x y z
N MET A 1 -6.16 -12.59 5.19
CA MET A 1 -7.32 -11.75 5.58
C MET A 1 -8.30 -11.79 4.43
N PRO A 2 -9.63 -11.87 4.64
CA PRO A 2 -10.54 -11.93 3.51
C PRO A 2 -10.36 -10.71 2.59
N ASN A 3 -10.46 -10.94 1.27
CA ASN A 3 -10.50 -9.87 0.27
C ASN A 3 -11.53 -8.81 0.68
N VAL A 4 -11.09 -7.55 0.80
CA VAL A 4 -11.95 -6.44 1.25
C VAL A 4 -12.51 -5.70 0.02
N PRO A 5 -13.83 -5.74 -0.24
CA PRO A 5 -14.41 -5.05 -1.38
C PRO A 5 -14.17 -3.53 -1.32
N GLY A 6 -13.52 -3.00 -2.35
CA GLY A 6 -13.11 -1.60 -2.44
C GLY A 6 -11.68 -1.32 -1.97
N LEU A 7 -10.91 -2.35 -1.59
CA LEU A 7 -9.49 -2.23 -1.28
C LEU A 7 -8.66 -2.78 -2.45
N ARG A 8 -8.07 -1.89 -3.26
CA ARG A 8 -7.31 -2.28 -4.46
C ARG A 8 -6.01 -3.01 -4.14
N SER A 9 -5.41 -3.64 -5.15
CA SER A 9 -4.09 -4.28 -5.07
C SER A 9 -2.99 -3.33 -4.58
N VAL A 10 -2.00 -3.86 -3.85
CA VAL A 10 -0.81 -3.07 -3.47
C VAL A 10 0.02 -2.63 -4.68
N TYR A 11 -0.05 -3.38 -5.79
CA TYR A 11 0.67 -3.07 -7.04
C TYR A 11 -0.03 -2.01 -7.89
N HIS A 12 -1.32 -1.74 -7.66
CA HIS A 12 -2.07 -0.78 -8.47
C HIS A 12 -1.48 0.62 -8.31
N LYS A 13 -1.03 1.21 -9.42
CA LYS A 13 -0.43 2.54 -9.44
C LYS A 13 -1.49 3.63 -9.52
N THR A 14 -1.27 4.72 -8.79
CA THR A 14 -1.99 5.98 -8.93
C THR A 14 -0.97 7.06 -9.20
N GLY A 15 -1.06 7.75 -10.35
CA GLY A 15 -0.06 8.72 -10.79
C GLY A 15 1.37 8.16 -10.79
N GLY A 16 1.52 6.89 -11.15
CA GLY A 16 2.80 6.20 -11.20
C GLY A 16 3.29 5.64 -9.86
N LEU A 17 2.59 5.87 -8.74
CA LEU A 17 2.99 5.37 -7.41
C LEU A 17 2.19 4.14 -7.01
N VAL A 18 2.89 3.04 -6.71
CA VAL A 18 2.28 1.90 -6.03
C VAL A 18 1.82 2.30 -4.62
N TYR A 19 0.86 1.57 -4.07
CA TYR A 19 0.33 1.73 -2.71
C TYR A 19 -0.44 3.03 -2.41
N PHE A 20 -0.17 4.15 -3.06
CA PHE A 20 -0.82 5.44 -2.74
C PHE A 20 -2.35 5.34 -2.80
N GLY A 21 -2.92 4.90 -3.92
CA GLY A 21 -4.37 4.74 -4.05
C GLY A 21 -4.96 3.75 -3.03
N ARG A 22 -4.20 2.69 -2.68
CA ARG A 22 -4.62 1.73 -1.66
C ARG A 22 -4.64 2.35 -0.25
N MET A 23 -3.71 3.24 0.07
CA MET A 23 -3.75 3.99 1.33
C MET A 23 -5.01 4.86 1.41
N LEU A 24 -5.42 5.49 0.29
CA LEU A 24 -6.68 6.25 0.22
C LEU A 24 -7.91 5.33 0.41
N ASP A 25 -7.92 4.15 -0.21
CA ASP A 25 -8.98 3.16 -0.02
C ASP A 25 -9.12 2.77 1.46
N LYS A 26 -7.99 2.51 2.15
CA LYS A 26 -7.99 2.20 3.59
C LYS A 26 -8.63 3.32 4.40
N ILE A 27 -8.28 4.58 4.11
CA ILE A 27 -8.87 5.75 4.78
C ILE A 27 -10.39 5.78 4.57
N ARG A 28 -10.84 5.65 3.31
CA ARG A 28 -12.27 5.71 2.94
C ARG A 28 -13.05 4.55 3.55
N LEU A 29 -12.53 3.32 3.48
CA LEU A 29 -13.15 2.13 4.04
C LEU A 29 -13.24 2.19 5.56
N HIS A 30 -12.21 2.70 6.22
CA HIS A 30 -12.22 2.86 7.67
C HIS A 30 -13.29 3.87 8.11
N ALA A 31 -13.39 5.02 7.43
CA ALA A 31 -14.44 6.00 7.69
C ALA A 31 -15.85 5.45 7.45
N ALA A 32 -16.00 4.50 6.52
CA ALA A 32 -17.26 3.81 6.24
C ALA A 32 -17.54 2.60 7.17
N GLY A 33 -16.68 2.31 8.15
CA GLY A 33 -16.82 1.13 9.03
C GLY A 33 -16.69 -0.22 8.29
N ARG A 34 -16.06 -0.22 7.12
CA ARG A 34 -15.93 -1.38 6.22
C ARG A 34 -14.53 -1.98 6.16
N LEU A 35 -13.56 -1.37 6.85
CA LEU A 35 -12.20 -1.89 6.94
C LEU A 35 -12.11 -2.88 8.11
N PRO A 36 -11.61 -4.12 7.90
CA PRO A 36 -11.45 -5.09 8.99
C PRO A 36 -10.51 -4.60 10.09
N ALA A 37 -10.74 -5.04 11.33
CA ALA A 37 -10.03 -4.56 12.51
C ALA A 37 -8.50 -4.71 12.42
N ASP A 38 -8.02 -5.80 11.83
CA ASP A 38 -6.59 -6.11 11.65
C ASP A 38 -5.82 -5.04 10.84
N TYR A 39 -6.51 -4.28 9.99
CA TYR A 39 -5.91 -3.16 9.25
C TYR A 39 -5.88 -1.86 10.06
N VAL A 40 -6.80 -1.68 11.01
CA VAL A 40 -7.04 -0.41 11.72
C VAL A 40 -5.86 -0.04 12.61
N GLU A 41 -5.29 -1.01 13.31
CA GLU A 41 -4.10 -0.81 14.16
C GLU A 41 -2.89 -0.31 13.37
N ASN A 42 -2.88 -0.54 12.06
CA ASN A 42 -1.76 -0.21 11.18
C ASN A 42 -2.03 1.01 10.27
N LEU A 43 -3.11 1.77 10.50
CA LEU A 43 -3.41 2.97 9.73
C LEU A 43 -2.40 4.09 10.03
N GLY A 44 -1.82 4.66 8.97
CA GLY A 44 -0.83 5.73 9.09
C GLY A 44 0.57 5.28 9.50
N ILE A 45 0.77 3.99 9.79
CA ILE A 45 2.08 3.41 10.09
C ILE A 45 2.47 2.37 9.02
N GLY A 46 3.70 1.86 9.11
CA GLY A 46 4.21 0.89 8.14
C GLY A 46 4.26 1.46 6.72
N PHE A 47 3.52 0.86 5.78
CA PHE A 47 3.48 1.32 4.39
C PHE A 47 2.73 2.64 4.21
N ASP A 48 1.67 2.91 4.99
CA ASP A 48 0.99 4.22 4.94
C ASP A 48 1.96 5.33 5.34
N GLY A 49 2.64 5.14 6.48
CA GLY A 49 3.61 6.11 7.00
C GLY A 49 4.80 6.32 6.05
N ARG A 50 5.29 5.25 5.41
CA ARG A 50 6.35 5.35 4.38
C ARG A 50 5.89 6.12 3.15
N CYS A 51 4.65 5.91 2.69
CA CYS A 51 4.08 6.62 1.55
C CYS A 51 3.94 8.11 1.87
N CYS A 52 3.42 8.44 3.06
CA CYS A 52 3.35 9.81 3.56
C CYS A 52 4.74 10.47 3.68
N ALA A 53 5.74 9.74 4.20
CA ALA A 53 7.11 10.25 4.32
C ALA A 53 7.76 10.52 2.95
N PHE A 54 7.56 9.63 1.97
CA PHE A 54 8.05 9.82 0.60
C PHE A 54 7.42 11.05 -0.06
N LEU A 55 6.11 11.24 0.14
CA LEU A 55 5.36 12.40 -0.35
C LEU A 55 5.53 13.66 0.53
N GLN A 56 6.27 13.57 1.64
CA GLN A 56 6.47 14.66 2.61
C GLN A 56 5.15 15.28 3.11
N VAL A 57 4.14 14.46 3.36
CA VAL A 57 2.84 14.87 3.91
C VAL A 57 2.55 14.21 5.24
N ASP A 58 1.81 14.92 6.12
CA ASP A 58 1.29 14.32 7.34
C ASP A 58 0.09 13.40 7.03
N TYR A 59 0.05 12.23 7.67
CA TYR A 59 -1.04 11.26 7.44
C TYR A 59 -2.39 11.79 7.91
N THR A 60 -2.46 12.54 9.00
CA THR A 60 -3.72 13.08 9.54
C THR A 60 -4.28 14.15 8.61
N ALA A 61 -3.41 15.01 8.06
CA ALA A 61 -3.77 15.98 7.03
C ALA A 61 -4.27 15.28 5.76
N LEU A 62 -3.55 14.27 5.25
CA LEU A 62 -3.96 13.51 4.08
C LEU A 62 -5.28 12.77 4.30
N LYS A 63 -5.47 12.17 5.48
CA LYS A 63 -6.74 11.53 5.87
C LYS A 63 -7.89 12.53 5.81
N THR A 64 -7.72 13.70 6.43
CA THR A 64 -8.73 14.77 6.40
C THR A 64 -9.06 15.19 4.97
N ARG A 65 -8.02 15.41 4.14
CA ARG A 65 -8.18 15.79 2.74
C ARG A 65 -8.89 14.71 1.92
N THR A 66 -8.58 13.43 2.15
CA THR A 66 -9.20 12.29 1.49
C THR A 66 -10.70 12.20 1.80
N LEU A 67 -11.08 12.44 3.06
CA LEU A 67 -12.48 12.39 3.51
C LEU A 67 -13.31 13.58 3.04
N ALA A 68 -12.67 14.68 2.61
CA ALA A 68 -13.35 15.77 1.93
C ALA A 68 -13.77 15.43 0.48
N GLY A 69 -13.39 14.25 -0.03
CA GLY A 69 -13.72 13.78 -1.37
C GLY A 69 -12.71 14.20 -2.45
N GLY A 70 -13.05 13.90 -3.70
CA GLY A 70 -12.18 14.08 -4.86
C GLY A 70 -11.60 12.78 -5.40
N THR A 71 -11.01 12.84 -6.60
CA THR A 71 -10.36 11.70 -7.25
C THR A 71 -8.99 11.44 -6.64
N ASP A 72 -8.42 10.26 -6.93
CA ASP A 72 -7.10 9.93 -6.42
C ASP A 72 -6.01 10.81 -7.05
N GLU A 73 -6.19 11.25 -8.30
CA GLU A 73 -5.31 12.17 -9.01
C GLU A 73 -5.33 13.56 -8.35
N GLU A 74 -6.51 14.06 -7.96
CA GLU A 74 -6.64 15.33 -7.23
C GLU A 74 -5.96 15.25 -5.85
N LEU A 75 -6.07 14.11 -5.17
CA LEU A 75 -5.42 13.89 -3.88
C LEU A 75 -3.90 13.78 -4.02
N LEU A 76 -3.40 13.12 -5.07
CA LEU A 76 -1.97 13.06 -5.36
C LEU A 76 -1.40 14.43 -5.74
N ALA A 77 -2.12 15.20 -6.57
CA ALA A 77 -1.75 16.56 -6.91
C ALA A 77 -1.66 17.42 -5.65
N TRP A 78 -2.64 17.30 -4.74
CA TRP A 78 -2.58 17.97 -3.44
C TRP A 78 -1.35 17.55 -2.62
N CYS A 79 -0.98 16.27 -2.59
CA CYS A 79 0.26 15.85 -1.93
C CYS A 79 1.50 16.52 -2.52
N HIS A 80 1.59 16.64 -3.85
CA HIS A 80 2.69 17.32 -4.52
C HIS A 80 2.72 18.83 -4.23
N GLU A 81 1.56 19.48 -4.07
CA GLU A 81 1.50 20.88 -3.64
C GLU A 81 2.00 21.07 -2.21
N GLN A 82 1.74 20.12 -1.30
CA GLN A 82 2.14 20.20 0.10
C GLN A 82 3.61 19.82 0.34
N GLY A 83 4.06 18.70 -0.24
CA GLY A 83 5.38 18.10 0.03
C GLY A 83 6.35 18.16 -1.15
N GLY A 84 5.99 18.85 -2.22
CA GLY A 84 6.74 18.96 -3.46
C GLY A 84 6.45 17.80 -4.43
N ALA A 85 6.53 18.07 -5.72
CA ALA A 85 6.40 17.05 -6.75
C ALA A 85 7.51 16.00 -6.64
N ARG A 86 7.19 14.76 -7.03
CA ARG A 86 8.17 13.69 -7.19
C ARG A 86 8.54 13.55 -8.66
N THR A 87 9.83 13.44 -8.93
CA THR A 87 10.38 13.17 -10.25
C THR A 87 10.10 11.72 -10.67
N ALA A 88 10.22 11.43 -11.97
CA ALA A 88 10.06 10.06 -12.46
C ALA A 88 11.06 9.08 -11.82
N GLU A 89 12.31 9.51 -11.59
CA GLU A 89 13.34 8.70 -10.96
C GLU A 89 13.02 8.42 -9.47
N GLU A 90 12.55 9.43 -8.73
CA GLU A 90 12.10 9.22 -7.35
C GLU A 90 10.91 8.25 -7.27
N CYS A 91 9.96 8.36 -8.21
CA CYS A 91 8.83 7.43 -8.32
C CYS A 91 9.31 5.99 -8.64
N GLU A 92 10.29 5.83 -9.53
CA GLU A 92 10.89 4.54 -9.85
C GLU A 92 11.57 3.91 -8.62
N ILE A 93 12.39 4.70 -7.91
CA ILE A 93 13.05 4.28 -6.68
C ILE A 93 12.03 3.89 -5.62
N TRP A 94 10.97 4.70 -5.43
CA TRP A 94 9.88 4.41 -4.51
C TRP A 94 9.19 3.09 -4.84
N ASN A 95 8.80 2.89 -6.10
CA ASN A 95 8.11 1.70 -6.54
C ASN A 95 8.99 0.46 -6.34
N GLY A 96 10.26 0.54 -6.73
CA GLY A 96 11.22 -0.54 -6.53
C GLY A 96 11.45 -0.86 -5.06
N PHE A 97 11.57 0.18 -4.21
CA PHE A 97 11.71 0.04 -2.77
C PHE A 97 10.49 -0.67 -2.16
N MET A 98 9.28 -0.21 -2.45
CA MET A 98 8.03 -0.74 -1.89
C MET A 98 7.76 -2.18 -2.31
N MET A 99 7.86 -2.48 -3.61
CA MET A 99 7.59 -3.81 -4.13
C MET A 99 8.57 -4.86 -3.61
N LYS A 100 9.79 -4.48 -3.21
CA LYS A 100 10.81 -5.41 -2.72
C LYS A 100 10.88 -5.50 -1.19
N ARG A 101 9.98 -4.83 -0.46
CA ARG A 101 9.99 -4.88 1.01
C ARG A 101 9.81 -6.30 1.53
N GLY A 102 10.68 -6.71 2.44
CA GLY A 102 10.77 -8.09 2.96
C GLY A 102 11.79 -8.96 2.22
N TRP A 103 12.26 -8.55 1.04
CA TRP A 103 13.31 -9.25 0.31
C TRP A 103 14.69 -8.78 0.76
N ARG A 104 15.36 -9.63 1.55
CA ARG A 104 16.72 -9.39 2.08
C ARG A 104 16.84 -8.04 2.80
N ASP A 105 15.79 -7.63 3.51
CA ASP A 105 15.76 -6.40 4.30
C ASP A 105 15.21 -6.66 5.72
N ALA A 106 15.12 -5.60 6.52
CA ALA A 106 14.66 -5.67 7.91
C ALA A 106 13.21 -6.17 8.10
N LEU A 107 12.38 -6.25 7.06
CA LEU A 107 11.04 -6.85 7.14
C LEU A 107 11.04 -8.36 6.93
N ARG A 108 12.17 -8.98 6.57
CA ARG A 108 12.24 -10.41 6.22
C ARG A 108 11.70 -11.33 7.32
N GLU A 109 12.11 -11.11 8.57
CA GLU A 109 11.63 -11.95 9.69
C GLU A 109 10.11 -11.81 9.88
N ARG A 110 9.59 -10.58 9.77
CA ARG A 110 8.15 -10.34 9.87
C ARG A 110 7.39 -10.98 8.71
N LEU A 111 7.93 -10.94 7.49
CA LEU A 111 7.36 -11.61 6.33
C LEU A 111 7.25 -13.13 6.57
N LEU A 112 8.33 -13.78 7.02
CA LEU A 112 8.32 -15.21 7.30
C LEU A 112 7.30 -15.58 8.38
N ALA A 113 7.23 -14.79 9.46
CA ALA A 113 6.23 -14.98 10.51
C ALA A 113 4.80 -14.89 9.94
N ARG A 114 4.51 -13.88 9.11
CA ARG A 114 3.20 -13.70 8.47
C ARG A 114 2.82 -14.84 7.53
N ILE A 115 3.75 -15.35 6.73
CA ILE A 115 3.53 -16.51 5.85
C ILE A 115 3.14 -17.73 6.69
N GLN A 116 3.83 -17.96 7.81
CA GLN A 116 3.52 -19.06 8.72
C GLN A 116 2.16 -18.87 9.43
N GLU A 117 1.89 -17.69 9.99
CA GLU A 117 0.64 -17.34 10.68
C GLU A 117 -0.60 -17.52 9.80
N SER A 118 -0.47 -17.24 8.49
CA SER A 118 -1.56 -17.30 7.50
C SER A 118 -1.69 -18.65 6.80
N GLY A 119 -0.75 -19.58 6.99
CA GLY A 119 -0.76 -20.88 6.31
C GLY A 119 -0.45 -20.81 4.81
N LEU A 120 0.19 -19.75 4.33
CA LEU A 120 0.51 -19.53 2.91
C LEU A 120 1.91 -20.05 2.52
N GLY A 121 2.46 -21.00 3.26
CA GLY A 121 3.82 -21.52 3.05
C GLY A 121 4.04 -22.26 1.72
N ASP A 122 2.97 -22.66 1.04
CA ASP A 122 2.99 -23.27 -0.29
C ASP A 122 3.02 -22.25 -1.43
N LYS A 123 2.80 -20.96 -1.13
CA LYS A 123 2.79 -19.88 -2.13
C LYS A 123 4.19 -19.36 -2.43
N PRO A 124 4.48 -18.93 -3.68
CA PRO A 124 5.77 -18.36 -4.07
C PRO A 124 5.91 -16.90 -3.58
N ILE A 125 5.88 -16.67 -2.27
CA ILE A 125 5.95 -15.35 -1.65
C ILE A 125 7.42 -14.94 -1.46
N GLU A 126 7.86 -13.85 -2.10
CA GLU A 126 9.22 -13.30 -1.91
C GLU A 126 9.21 -11.99 -1.13
N THR A 127 8.10 -11.26 -1.14
CA THR A 127 7.96 -9.91 -0.59
C THR A 127 6.70 -9.75 0.24
N MET A 128 6.63 -8.67 1.02
CA MET A 128 5.41 -8.28 1.73
C MET A 128 4.26 -7.95 0.79
N PHE A 129 4.54 -7.49 -0.44
CA PHE A 129 3.50 -7.25 -1.42
C PHE A 129 2.92 -8.58 -1.93
N ASP A 130 3.75 -9.57 -2.25
CA ASP A 130 3.28 -10.90 -2.61
C ASP A 130 2.41 -11.50 -1.50
N TYR A 131 2.90 -11.39 -0.25
CA TYR A 131 2.15 -11.84 0.92
C TYR A 131 0.77 -11.18 1.00
N ILE A 132 0.68 -9.84 0.88
CA ILE A 132 -0.60 -9.13 0.97
C ILE A 132 -1.56 -9.58 -0.15
N GLU A 133 -1.06 -9.76 -1.38
CA GLU A 133 -1.90 -10.20 -2.48
C GLU A 133 -2.44 -11.61 -2.24
N PHE A 134 -1.59 -12.58 -1.89
CA PHE A 134 -2.02 -13.94 -1.58
C PHE A 134 -2.95 -13.99 -0.36
N ASP A 135 -2.63 -13.23 0.68
CA ASP A 135 -3.45 -13.15 1.89
C ASP A 135 -4.83 -12.57 1.60
N GLU A 136 -4.97 -11.72 0.58
CA GLU A 136 -6.24 -11.15 0.08
C GLU A 136 -6.85 -11.95 -1.08
N GLY A 137 -6.35 -13.17 -1.35
CA GLY A 137 -6.90 -14.08 -2.34
C GLY A 137 -6.61 -13.71 -3.80
N ARG A 138 -5.55 -12.92 -4.05
CA ARG A 138 -5.03 -12.60 -5.39
C ARG A 138 -3.72 -13.35 -5.63
N ASP A 139 -3.47 -13.79 -6.85
CA ASP A 139 -2.20 -14.43 -7.24
C ASP A 139 -1.35 -13.46 -8.08
N PRO A 140 -0.43 -12.71 -7.43
CA PRO A 140 0.36 -11.69 -8.12
C PRO A 140 1.38 -12.28 -9.09
N VAL A 141 1.78 -13.54 -8.89
CA VAL A 141 2.75 -14.23 -9.74
C VAL A 141 2.10 -14.65 -11.04
N ALA A 142 0.90 -15.25 -10.97
CA ALA A 142 0.14 -15.60 -12.16
C ALA A 142 -0.22 -14.37 -13.01
N SER A 143 -0.55 -13.24 -12.39
CA SER A 143 -0.91 -12.01 -13.09
C SER A 143 0.27 -11.08 -13.42
N GLN A 144 1.48 -11.43 -12.97
CA GLN A 144 2.68 -10.58 -13.04
C GLN A 144 2.39 -9.15 -12.57
N ALA A 145 1.76 -9.01 -11.39
CA ALA A 145 1.17 -7.76 -10.91
C ALA A 145 2.17 -6.59 -10.85
N TRP A 146 3.46 -6.85 -10.67
CA TRP A 146 4.53 -5.84 -10.62
C TRP A 146 4.85 -5.18 -11.98
N LEU A 147 4.37 -5.73 -13.09
CA LEU A 147 4.56 -5.15 -14.43
C LEU A 147 3.44 -4.18 -14.83
N GLN A 148 2.36 -4.11 -14.04
CA GLN A 148 1.17 -3.30 -14.34
C GLN A 148 1.40 -1.80 -14.07
#